data_AF-D5BA49-F1
#
_entry.id   AF-D5BA49-F1
#
_cell.length_a   1.000
_cell.length_b   1.000
_cell.length_c   1.000
_cell.angle_alpha   90.00
_cell.angle_beta   90.00
_cell.angle_gamma   90.00
#
_symmetry.space_group_name_H-M   'P 1'
#
loop_
_entity.id
_entity.type
_entity.pdbx_description
1 polymer ?
#
loop_
_entity_poly.entity_id
_entity_poly.type
_entity_poly.pdbx_seq_one_letter_code
_entity_poly.pdbx_strand_id
1 'polypeptide(L)'
;MITNKHRKLLEEELGKRGHIAYVMGLAKAEGITKENGMPYSRPFFSLVYTGKKEHKQIENLFWAAAIKKKNERLELEAKRKKELQQTG
;
A
#
# COMPACT_ATOMS: atom_id res chain seq x y z
N MET A 1 -12.71 -8.24 -1.35
CA MET A 1 -11.86 -8.51 -2.51
C MET A 1 -11.46 -7.24 -3.25
N ILE A 2 -10.19 -7.13 -3.66
CA ILE A 2 -9.69 -6.03 -4.52
C ILE A 2 -10.19 -6.25 -5.96
N THR A 3 -10.82 -5.24 -6.54
CA THR A 3 -11.32 -5.25 -7.93
C THR A 3 -10.33 -4.62 -8.91
N ASN A 4 -10.58 -4.74 -10.21
CA ASN A 4 -9.81 -4.03 -11.24
C ASN A 4 -9.82 -2.50 -11.02
N LYS A 5 -10.95 -1.93 -10.58
CA LYS A 5 -11.06 -0.49 -10.28
C LYS A 5 -10.22 -0.13 -9.05
N HIS A 6 -10.25 -0.95 -8.01
CA HIS A 6 -9.42 -0.76 -6.82
C HIS A 6 -7.93 -0.82 -7.16
N ARG A 7 -7.50 -1.76 -8.02
CA ARG A 7 -6.10 -1.84 -8.46
C ARG A 7 -5.62 -0.57 -9.13
N LYS A 8 -6.41 0.04 -10.03
CA LYS A 8 -6.01 1.31 -10.67
C LYS A 8 -5.72 2.40 -9.63
N LEU A 9 -6.61 2.55 -8.64
CA LEU A 9 -6.42 3.51 -7.55
C LEU A 9 -5.19 3.18 -6.69
N LEU A 10 -4.97 1.89 -6.39
CA LEU A 10 -3.79 1.46 -5.65
C LEU A 10 -2.49 1.69 -6.44
N GLU A 11 -2.49 1.51 -7.76
CA GLU A 11 -1.31 1.76 -8.62
C GLU A 11 -0.96 3.25 -8.71
N GLU A 12 -1.96 4.12 -8.73
CA GLU A 12 -1.77 5.58 -8.72
C GLU A 12 -1.04 6.03 -7.45
N GLU A 13 -1.38 5.45 -6.29
CA GLU A 13 -0.80 5.85 -5.01
C GLU A 13 0.47 5.06 -4.64
N LEU A 14 0.49 3.75 -4.85
CA LEU A 14 1.61 2.88 -4.47
C LEU A 14 2.71 2.80 -5.54
N GLY A 15 2.33 2.98 -6.80
CA GLY A 15 3.19 2.74 -7.97
C GLY A 15 3.11 1.31 -8.50
N LYS A 16 3.33 1.14 -9.80
CA LYS A 16 3.25 -0.16 -10.50
C LYS A 16 4.32 -1.16 -10.08
N ARG A 17 5.46 -0.69 -9.60
CA ARG A 17 6.62 -1.54 -9.21
C ARG A 17 6.84 -1.46 -7.70
N GLY A 18 7.23 -2.57 -7.10
CA GLY A 18 7.63 -2.63 -5.70
C GLY A 18 6.49 -2.56 -4.66
N HIS A 19 5.26 -2.20 -5.04
CA HIS A 19 4.13 -2.08 -4.09
C HIS A 19 3.89 -3.35 -3.27
N ILE A 20 4.00 -4.55 -3.86
CA ILE A 20 3.90 -5.80 -3.11
C ILE A 20 4.98 -5.92 -2.03
N ALA A 21 6.24 -5.59 -2.35
CA ALA A 21 7.34 -5.66 -1.37
C ALA A 21 7.11 -4.67 -0.23
N TYR A 22 6.65 -3.46 -0.57
CA TYR A 22 6.32 -2.43 0.41
C TYR A 22 5.21 -2.89 1.37
N VAL A 23 4.12 -3.43 0.84
CA VAL A 23 2.99 -3.92 1.64
C VAL A 23 3.40 -5.15 2.48
N MET A 24 4.24 -6.04 1.97
CA MET A 24 4.82 -7.12 2.78
C MET A 24 5.65 -6.60 3.96
N GLY A 25 6.40 -5.52 3.76
CA GLY A 25 7.14 -4.86 4.84
C GLY A 25 6.23 -4.32 5.94
N LEU A 26 5.13 -3.66 5.54
CA LEU A 26 4.10 -3.18 6.47
C LEU A 26 3.43 -4.33 7.22
N ALA A 27 3.07 -5.40 6.50
CA ALA A 27 2.49 -6.59 7.10
C ALA A 27 3.40 -7.19 8.19
N LYS A 28 4.71 -7.24 7.94
CA LYS A 28 5.69 -7.70 8.94
C LYS A 28 5.77 -6.78 10.15
N ALA A 29 5.73 -5.46 9.95
CA ALA A 29 5.73 -4.48 11.04
C ALA A 29 4.46 -4.59 11.91
N GLU A 30 3.32 -4.94 11.31
CA GLU A 30 2.03 -5.12 12.01
C GLU A 30 1.82 -6.55 12.54
N GLY A 31 2.80 -7.46 12.40
CA GLY A 31 2.68 -8.86 12.85
C GLY A 31 1.78 -9.74 11.97
N ILE A 32 1.34 -9.25 10.81
CA ILE A 32 0.52 -9.97 9.82
C ILE A 32 1.45 -10.79 8.91
N THR A 33 1.98 -11.89 9.43
CA THR A 33 3.04 -12.65 8.74
C THR A 33 2.65 -14.06 8.31
N LYS A 34 1.52 -14.61 8.78
CA LYS A 34 1.12 -16.00 8.51
C LYS A 34 -0.39 -16.22 8.58
N GLU A 35 -0.87 -17.25 7.89
CA GLU A 35 -2.23 -17.83 7.99
C GLU A 35 -2.09 -19.31 8.33
N ASN A 36 -2.78 -19.78 9.38
CA ASN A 36 -2.74 -21.19 9.84
C ASN A 36 -1.31 -21.76 10.02
N GLY A 37 -0.38 -20.94 10.52
CA GLY A 37 1.01 -21.34 10.74
C GLY A 37 1.91 -21.22 9.50
N MET A 38 1.36 -21.02 8.31
CA MET A 38 2.13 -20.85 7.07
C MET A 38 2.46 -19.37 6.82
N PRO A 39 3.74 -18.99 6.65
CA PRO A 39 4.11 -17.62 6.34
C PRO A 39 3.53 -17.13 5.01
N TYR A 40 3.09 -15.88 4.96
CA TYR A 40 2.65 -15.27 3.71
C TYR A 40 3.82 -15.07 2.75
N SER A 41 3.70 -15.65 1.56
CA SER A 41 4.67 -15.49 0.49
C SER A 41 4.33 -14.30 -0.41
N ARG A 42 5.31 -13.81 -1.18
CA ARG A 42 5.06 -12.76 -2.18
C ARG A 42 3.94 -13.14 -3.18
N PRO A 43 3.88 -14.38 -3.71
CA PRO A 43 2.74 -14.83 -4.51
C PRO A 43 1.39 -14.70 -3.81
N PHE A 44 1.32 -14.95 -2.49
CA PHE A 44 0.08 -14.79 -1.72
C PHE A 44 -0.44 -13.35 -1.80
N PHE A 45 0.41 -12.37 -1.49
CA PHE A 45 0.05 -10.94 -1.62
C PHE A 45 -0.35 -10.58 -3.05
N SER A 46 0.32 -11.15 -4.06
CA SER A 46 -0.05 -10.94 -5.47
C SER A 46 -1.43 -11.50 -5.80
N LEU A 47 -1.81 -12.65 -5.26
CA LEU A 47 -3.14 -13.23 -5.46
C LEU A 47 -4.23 -12.35 -4.82
N VAL A 48 -3.96 -11.83 -3.62
CA VAL A 48 -4.88 -10.91 -2.94
C VAL A 48 -5.02 -9.59 -3.71
N TYR A 49 -3.88 -9.00 -4.10
CA TYR A 49 -3.85 -7.78 -4.90
C TYR A 49 -4.59 -7.92 -6.24
N THR A 50 -4.40 -9.04 -6.93
CA THR A 50 -5.08 -9.31 -8.22
C THR A 50 -6.54 -9.71 -8.06
N GLY A 51 -7.06 -9.81 -6.83
CA GLY A 51 -8.43 -10.25 -6.57
C GLY A 51 -8.66 -11.72 -6.91
N LYS A 52 -7.59 -12.51 -7.04
CA LYS A 52 -7.66 -13.98 -7.25
C LYS A 52 -7.82 -14.75 -5.94
N LYS A 53 -7.58 -14.09 -4.80
CA LYS A 53 -7.81 -14.61 -3.45
C LYS A 53 -8.39 -13.51 -2.58
N GLU A 54 -9.44 -13.81 -1.82
CA GLU A 54 -9.94 -12.89 -0.80
C GLU A 54 -9.13 -13.04 0.49
N HIS A 55 -8.70 -11.91 1.06
CA HIS A 55 -8.02 -11.88 2.35
C HIS A 55 -8.08 -10.49 2.99
N LYS A 56 -9.13 -10.24 3.78
CA LYS A 56 -9.47 -8.90 4.28
C LYS A 56 -8.31 -8.15 4.95
N GLN A 57 -7.52 -8.81 5.79
CA GLN A 57 -6.39 -8.15 6.45
C GLN A 57 -5.34 -7.65 5.46
N ILE A 58 -5.03 -8.43 4.42
CA ILE A 58 -4.03 -8.02 3.41
C ILE A 58 -4.64 -6.99 2.45
N GLU A 59 -5.92 -7.12 2.12
CA GLU A 59 -6.63 -6.08 1.34
C GLU A 59 -6.60 -4.73 2.06
N ASN A 60 -6.85 -4.72 3.37
CA ASN A 60 -6.78 -3.51 4.19
C ASN A 60 -5.36 -2.94 4.25
N LEU A 61 -4.34 -3.79 4.33
CA LEU A 61 -2.94 -3.35 4.26
C LEU A 61 -2.61 -2.64 2.94
N PHE A 62 -3.14 -3.11 1.79
CA PHE A 62 -2.97 -2.39 0.53
C PHE A 62 -3.58 -0.98 0.59
N TRP A 63 -4.77 -0.84 1.17
CA TRP A 63 -5.41 0.47 1.31
C TRP A 63 -4.70 1.37 2.31
N ALA A 64 -4.30 0.84 3.47
CA ALA A 64 -3.55 1.59 4.47
C ALA A 64 -2.22 2.10 3.89
N ALA A 65 -1.52 1.25 3.13
CA ALA A 65 -0.30 1.61 2.41
C ALA A 65 -0.53 2.77 1.43
N ALA A 66 -1.63 2.73 0.66
CA ALA A 66 -1.96 3.76 -0.32
C ALA A 66 -2.31 5.10 0.35
N ILE A 67 -3.12 5.05 1.42
CA ILE A 67 -3.47 6.24 2.22
C ILE A 67 -2.21 6.87 2.81
N LYS A 68 -1.32 6.06 3.37
CA LYS A 68 -0.06 6.54 3.94
C LYS A 68 0.79 7.28 2.90
N LYS A 69 1.01 6.69 1.73
CA LYS A 69 1.76 7.36 0.65
C LYS A 69 1.11 8.65 0.16
N LYS A 70 -0.21 8.66 0.06
CA LYS A 70 -0.96 9.87 -0.32
C LYS A 70 -0.74 10.99 0.70
N ASN A 71 -0.83 10.69 1.99
CA ASN A 71 -0.62 11.66 3.05
C ASN A 71 0.82 12.20 3.06
N GLU A 72 1.82 11.32 2.92
CA GLU A 72 3.24 11.73 2.81
C GLU A 72 3.46 12.70 1.65
N ARG A 73 2.83 12.45 0.49
CA ARG A 73 2.91 13.35 -0.67
C ARG A 73 2.27 14.72 -0.39
N LEU A 74 1.07 14.73 0.20
CA LEU A 74 0.36 15.96 0.55
C LEU A 74 1.13 16.80 1.57
N GLU A 75 1.75 16.16 2.58
CA GLU A 75 2.59 16.84 3.56
C GLU A 75 3.83 17.46 2.91
N LEU A 76 4.47 16.75 1.98
CA LEU A 76 5.64 17.24 1.25
C LEU A 76 5.28 18.44 0.37
N GLU A 77 4.16 18.38 -0.34
CA GLU A 77 3.64 19.50 -1.14
C GLU A 77 3.29 20.71 -0.28
N ALA A 78 2.68 20.50 0.88
CA ALA A 78 2.35 21.56 1.83
C ALA A 78 3.62 22.23 2.39
N LYS A 79 4.66 21.46 2.72
CA LYS A 79 5.96 22.00 3.16
C LYS A 79 6.61 22.85 2.07
N ARG A 80 6.68 22.34 0.83
CA ARG A 80 7.26 23.06 -0.32
C ARG A 80 6.55 24.39 -0.61
N LYS A 81 5.21 24.43 -0.50
CA LYS A 81 4.44 25.68 -0.67
C LYS A 81 4.78 26.71 0.39
N LYS A 82 4.96 26.30 1.65
CA LYS A 82 5.36 27.19 2.75
C LYS A 82 6.77 27.75 2.52
N GLU A 83 7.71 26.92 2.12
CA GLU A 83 9.09 27.34 1.83
C GLU A 83 9.15 28.37 0.68
N LEU A 84 8.45 28.11 -0.43
CA LEU A 84 8.40 29.03 -1.57
C LEU A 84 7.78 30.40 -1.23
N GLN A 85 6.82 30.45 -0.31
CA GLN A 85 6.21 31.69 0.18
C GLN A 85 7.10 32.47 1.16
N GLN A 86 8.10 31.81 1.76
CA GLN A 86 9.04 32.46 2.70
C GLN A 86 10.30 32.97 2.02
N THR A 87 10.62 32.46 0.82
CA THR A 87 11.81 32.82 0.04
C THR A 87 11.55 33.78 -1.12
N GLY A 88 10.29 34.15 -1.37
CA GLY A 88 9.88 35.11 -2.41
C GLY A 88 9.33 36.38 -1.81
#